data_AF-A0A2L0F6B7-F1
#
_entry.id   AF-A0A2L0F6B7-F1
#
_cell.length_a   1.000
_cell.length_b   1.000
_cell.length_c   1.000
_cell.angle_alpha   90.00
_cell.angle_beta   90.00
_cell.angle_gamma   90.00
#
_symmetry.space_group_name_H-M   'P 1'
#
loop_
_entity.id
_entity.type
_entity.pdbx_description
1 polymer ?
#
loop_
_entity_poly.entity_id
_entity_poly.type
_entity_poly.pdbx_seq_one_letter_code
_entity_poly.pdbx_strand_id
1 'polypeptide(L)'
;MQQVVASQSARQPRSRRIYAFLVLGCLAVGAAIAGSACSSDQPRDECFGGVIVNGECEGKCMPSLCLAGNTCVDNRCVLECSNHLDCRPDQVCGPAQEDDTNDTISVCQPHGKPQGYGAPCPFGNECGQYGSCPDGSACNLAQCDNNLADCRRDTDACGGDDPNCTLGKCSNGKPCVLPTCDAAACTSLGLECRGQGEGDAEAYCTQPHCASDADCADGYECALTRDAHAICGTEKGDNSFCGETEEECVDPAAFNANGNQFIEGSVCLLRTACIKRAQCAPCESDLDCSRIAGQRCVSIGGEDRCARTCNNDEDCELDYQCTEGACIPRFGACVGDGGFCEPCRNDNDCGGVGTLTACVSTLRGQRACLDFSARTEPCTSDDDCPESPSGRHGACLADGSCSLPMYKRDPRDEGSVVQSCW
;
A
#
# COMPACT_ATOMS: atom_id res chain seq x y z
N MET A 1 -15.70 30.33 -0.27
CA MET A 1 -16.15 29.93 1.08
C MET A 1 -17.03 28.71 0.94
N GLN A 2 -16.42 27.52 0.90
CA GLN A 2 -17.09 26.24 0.69
C GLN A 2 -17.09 25.49 2.02
N GLN A 3 -18.27 25.11 2.49
CA GLN A 3 -18.44 24.33 3.72
C GLN A 3 -18.11 22.87 3.42
N VAL A 4 -17.08 22.36 4.09
CA VAL A 4 -16.76 20.93 4.14
C VAL A 4 -17.73 20.27 5.11
N VAL A 5 -18.58 19.39 4.61
CA VAL A 5 -19.49 18.57 5.42
C VAL A 5 -18.73 17.32 5.84
N ALA A 6 -18.31 17.27 7.10
CA ALA A 6 -17.71 16.09 7.72
C ALA A 6 -18.79 15.02 7.97
N SER A 7 -18.71 13.89 7.28
CA SER A 7 -19.57 12.73 7.56
C SER A 7 -19.02 11.94 8.75
N GLN A 8 -19.70 12.01 9.89
CA GLN A 8 -19.48 11.11 11.02
C GLN A 8 -20.19 9.77 10.74
N SER A 9 -19.44 8.68 10.62
CA SER A 9 -19.98 7.32 10.74
C SER A 9 -19.28 6.58 11.87
N ALA A 10 -19.82 6.75 13.08
CA ALA A 10 -19.51 5.91 14.22
C ALA A 10 -20.42 4.67 14.19
N ARG A 11 -19.84 3.48 14.06
CA ARG A 11 -20.50 2.21 14.44
C ARG A 11 -19.61 1.46 15.41
N GLN A 12 -19.91 1.62 16.70
CA GLN A 12 -19.41 0.75 17.76
C GLN A 12 -20.07 -0.64 17.68
N PRO A 13 -19.32 -1.74 17.78
CA PRO A 13 -19.88 -3.02 18.16
C PRO A 13 -19.94 -3.19 19.68
N ARG A 14 -21.12 -3.63 20.10
CA ARG A 14 -21.64 -3.97 21.43
C ARG A 14 -20.67 -4.69 22.38
N SER A 15 -20.65 -4.18 23.61
CA SER A 15 -20.17 -4.80 24.85
C SER A 15 -20.69 -6.23 25.05
N ARG A 16 -19.79 -7.20 25.26
CA ARG A 16 -20.11 -8.53 25.82
C ARG A 16 -19.56 -8.67 27.23
N ARG A 17 -20.36 -9.36 28.03
CA ARG A 17 -20.36 -9.43 29.50
C ARG A 17 -19.16 -10.20 30.05
N ILE A 18 -18.58 -9.64 31.10
CA ILE A 18 -17.56 -10.24 31.97
C ILE A 18 -18.23 -11.32 32.83
N TYR A 19 -17.73 -12.56 32.77
CA TYR A 19 -17.96 -13.58 33.80
C TYR A 19 -16.67 -13.73 34.61
N ALA A 20 -16.71 -13.24 35.85
CA ALA A 20 -15.71 -13.50 36.87
C ALA A 20 -16.01 -14.86 37.52
N PHE A 21 -15.06 -15.79 37.47
CA PHE A 21 -15.06 -16.96 38.35
C PHE A 21 -13.85 -16.90 39.27
N LEU A 22 -14.17 -16.64 40.55
CA LEU A 22 -13.37 -16.87 41.73
C LEU A 22 -13.24 -18.38 41.95
N VAL A 23 -12.01 -18.91 41.96
CA VAL A 23 -11.70 -20.14 42.69
C VAL A 23 -10.40 -19.93 43.47
N LEU A 24 -10.57 -19.78 44.77
CA LEU A 24 -9.55 -19.79 45.81
C LEU A 24 -9.66 -21.16 46.50
N GLY A 25 -8.57 -21.90 46.68
CA GLY A 25 -8.61 -23.17 47.41
C GLY A 25 -7.28 -23.91 47.53
N CYS A 26 -6.57 -23.60 48.62
CA CYS A 26 -5.58 -24.38 49.40
C CYS A 26 -5.07 -25.73 48.87
N LEU A 27 -3.75 -25.97 48.94
CA LEU A 27 -3.13 -26.79 50.00
C LEU A 27 -1.60 -26.89 49.85
N ALA A 28 -0.96 -27.06 51.00
CA ALA A 28 0.46 -26.99 51.24
C ALA A 28 1.09 -28.36 51.46
N VAL A 29 2.42 -28.35 51.53
CA VAL A 29 3.33 -29.32 52.18
C VAL A 29 3.60 -30.63 51.43
N GLY A 30 4.89 -30.85 51.12
CA GLY A 30 5.48 -32.19 51.27
C GLY A 30 6.77 -32.47 50.50
N ALA A 31 7.81 -32.77 51.28
CA ALA A 31 8.92 -33.67 50.98
C ALA A 31 10.14 -33.12 50.20
N ALA A 32 11.11 -32.65 51.01
CA ALA A 32 12.53 -32.81 50.73
C ALA A 32 12.89 -34.30 50.59
N ILE A 33 13.46 -34.69 49.45
CA ILE A 33 14.21 -35.92 49.30
C ILE A 33 15.56 -35.54 48.70
N ALA A 34 16.59 -35.59 49.56
CA ALA A 34 17.99 -35.61 49.15
C ALA A 34 18.29 -36.97 48.51
N GLY A 35 18.96 -36.97 47.35
CA GLY A 35 19.43 -38.21 46.77
C GLY A 35 19.99 -38.07 45.36
N SER A 36 21.22 -38.57 45.20
CA SER A 36 21.86 -39.01 43.96
C SER A 36 22.30 -37.94 42.95
N ALA A 37 23.57 -37.56 43.08
CA ALA A 37 24.41 -37.17 41.96
C ALA A 37 24.62 -38.38 41.03
N CYS A 38 23.84 -38.45 39.96
CA CYS A 38 24.09 -39.34 38.83
C CYS A 38 24.74 -38.52 37.71
N SER A 39 26.05 -38.70 37.55
CA SER A 39 26.79 -38.27 36.35
C SER A 39 26.46 -39.27 35.24
N SER A 40 25.35 -39.03 34.52
CA SER A 40 25.02 -39.78 33.32
C SER A 40 25.30 -38.89 32.11
N ASP A 41 26.34 -39.25 31.35
CA ASP A 41 26.63 -38.80 29.98
C ASP A 41 25.57 -39.32 28.98
N GLN A 42 24.29 -39.29 29.36
CA GLN A 42 23.20 -39.42 28.41
C GLN A 42 22.79 -38.01 27.99
N PRO A 43 22.67 -37.72 26.68
CA PRO A 43 22.13 -36.44 26.23
C PRO A 43 20.76 -36.30 26.90
N ARG A 44 20.67 -35.40 27.88
CA ARG A 44 19.39 -35.03 28.48
C ARG A 44 18.54 -34.57 27.31
N ASP A 45 17.36 -35.14 27.12
CA ASP A 45 16.38 -34.62 26.16
C ASP A 45 16.24 -33.12 26.43
N GLU A 46 16.85 -32.30 25.57
CA GLU A 46 17.29 -30.93 25.89
C GLU A 46 16.13 -29.95 26.13
N CYS A 47 14.88 -30.39 25.95
CA CYS A 47 13.70 -29.57 26.21
C CYS A 47 12.44 -30.43 26.48
N PHE A 48 12.29 -30.95 27.70
CA PHE A 48 11.14 -31.82 28.03
C PHE A 48 9.82 -31.02 28.01
N GLY A 49 9.00 -31.27 26.99
CA GLY A 49 7.70 -30.61 26.80
C GLY A 49 7.77 -29.21 26.18
N GLY A 50 8.95 -28.79 25.72
CA GLY A 50 9.14 -27.54 25.00
C GLY A 50 9.70 -27.77 23.60
N VAL A 51 10.07 -26.69 22.94
CA VAL A 51 10.79 -26.71 21.66
C VAL A 51 12.04 -25.83 21.76
N ILE A 52 13.09 -26.24 21.05
CA ILE A 52 14.33 -25.46 21.01
C ILE A 52 14.21 -24.41 19.93
N VAL A 53 14.21 -23.13 20.32
CA VAL A 53 14.19 -21.98 19.41
C VAL A 53 15.48 -21.20 19.62
N ASN A 54 16.28 -21.05 18.56
CA ASN A 54 17.58 -20.36 18.62
C ASN A 54 18.55 -20.91 19.70
N GLY A 55 18.47 -22.21 20.01
CA GLY A 55 19.33 -22.85 21.01
C GLY A 55 18.85 -22.69 22.45
N GLU A 56 17.72 -22.02 22.68
CA GLU A 56 17.07 -21.91 23.99
C GLU A 56 15.85 -22.84 24.05
N CYS A 57 15.68 -23.55 25.17
CA CYS A 57 14.50 -24.36 25.41
C CYS A 57 13.34 -23.48 25.87
N GLU A 58 12.30 -23.42 25.05
CA GLU A 58 11.11 -22.63 25.32
C GLU A 58 9.88 -23.53 25.46
N GLY A 59 8.88 -23.07 26.21
CA GLY A 59 7.59 -23.78 26.26
C GLY A 59 6.96 -23.86 24.87
N LYS A 60 6.32 -25.00 24.57
CA LYS A 60 5.57 -25.15 23.32
C LYS A 60 4.43 -24.12 23.29
N CYS A 61 4.35 -23.37 22.19
CA CYS A 61 3.26 -22.47 21.91
C CYS A 61 1.97 -23.28 21.76
N MET A 62 0.89 -22.82 22.39
CA MET A 62 -0.44 -23.39 22.22
C MET A 62 -1.39 -22.26 21.85
N PRO A 63 -2.20 -22.37 20.77
CA PRO A 63 -3.11 -21.31 20.34
C PRO A 63 -4.04 -20.83 21.47
N SER A 64 -4.46 -21.74 22.35
CA SER A 64 -5.29 -21.42 23.53
C SER A 64 -4.63 -20.51 24.57
N LEU A 65 -3.31 -20.35 24.53
CA LEU A 65 -2.53 -19.48 25.40
C LEU A 65 -2.20 -18.13 24.72
N CYS A 66 -2.40 -18.03 23.41
CA CYS A 66 -2.26 -16.78 22.69
C CYS A 66 -3.43 -15.83 23.00
N LEU A 67 -3.21 -14.52 22.80
CA LEU A 67 -4.28 -13.53 22.88
C LEU A 67 -5.33 -13.81 21.80
N ALA A 68 -6.58 -13.39 22.03
CA ALA A 68 -7.65 -13.59 21.06
C ALA A 68 -7.30 -12.95 19.70
N GLY A 69 -7.45 -13.73 18.62
CA GLY A 69 -7.04 -13.33 17.27
C GLY A 69 -5.61 -13.73 16.91
N ASN A 70 -4.85 -14.29 17.84
CA ASN A 70 -3.51 -14.80 17.58
C ASN A 70 -3.51 -16.33 17.58
N THR A 71 -2.57 -16.91 16.82
CA THR A 71 -2.28 -18.35 16.82
C THR A 71 -0.78 -18.62 16.86
N CYS A 72 -0.38 -19.88 16.97
CA CYS A 72 1.00 -20.33 17.05
C CYS A 72 1.58 -20.64 15.67
N VAL A 73 2.62 -19.91 15.30
CA VAL A 73 3.46 -20.15 14.13
C VAL A 73 4.91 -20.04 14.57
N ASP A 74 5.72 -21.04 14.25
CA ASP A 74 7.14 -21.12 14.61
C ASP A 74 7.38 -20.91 16.12
N ASN A 75 6.53 -21.51 16.95
CA ASN A 75 6.54 -21.39 18.41
C ASN A 75 6.34 -19.96 18.93
N ARG A 76 5.66 -19.11 18.17
CA ARG A 76 5.35 -17.72 18.53
C ARG A 76 3.88 -17.42 18.31
N CYS A 77 3.28 -16.69 19.26
CA CYS A 77 1.94 -16.15 19.06
C CYS A 77 1.99 -15.00 18.05
N VAL A 78 1.44 -15.22 16.86
CA VAL A 78 1.33 -14.24 15.78
C VAL A 78 -0.14 -13.89 15.53
N LEU A 79 -0.40 -12.68 15.06
CA LEU A 79 -1.76 -12.21 14.75
C LEU A 79 -2.26 -12.88 13.46
N GLU A 80 -3.40 -13.58 13.52
CA GLU A 80 -4.10 -14.04 12.31
C GLU A 80 -4.65 -12.85 11.54
N CYS A 81 -4.66 -12.94 10.22
CA CYS A 81 -5.14 -11.89 9.36
C CYS A 81 -5.94 -12.46 8.18
N SER A 82 -6.85 -11.65 7.66
CA SER A 82 -7.52 -11.88 6.38
C SER A 82 -7.13 -10.82 5.35
N ASN A 83 -6.50 -9.73 5.78
CA ASN A 83 -6.10 -8.59 4.98
C ASN A 83 -4.79 -7.98 5.50
N HIS A 84 -3.94 -7.46 4.60
CA HIS A 84 -2.80 -6.61 4.98
C HIS A 84 -3.17 -5.44 5.92
N LEU A 85 -4.40 -4.92 5.90
CA LEU A 85 -4.89 -3.89 6.82
C LEU A 85 -5.15 -4.39 8.25
N ASP A 86 -5.24 -5.71 8.46
CA ASP A 86 -5.35 -6.29 9.80
C ASP A 86 -3.99 -6.25 10.52
N CYS A 87 -2.91 -6.11 9.75
CA CYS A 87 -1.55 -6.09 10.23
C CYS A 87 -1.06 -4.68 10.52
N ARG A 88 0.02 -4.59 11.30
CA ARG A 88 0.71 -3.33 11.51
C ARG A 88 1.33 -2.80 10.20
N PRO A 89 1.62 -1.50 10.08
CA PRO A 89 2.24 -0.93 8.87
C PRO A 89 3.58 -1.59 8.47
N ASP A 90 4.33 -2.11 9.45
CA ASP A 90 5.60 -2.84 9.26
C ASP A 90 5.42 -4.35 9.01
N GLN A 91 4.18 -4.78 8.83
CA GLN A 91 3.80 -6.16 8.63
C GLN A 91 2.90 -6.33 7.41
N VAL A 92 2.84 -7.56 6.94
CA VAL A 92 2.00 -8.01 5.83
C VAL A 92 1.26 -9.25 6.29
N CYS A 93 -0.01 -9.32 5.93
CA CYS A 93 -0.71 -10.59 5.97
C CYS A 93 -0.06 -11.52 4.95
N GLY A 94 0.39 -12.69 5.37
CA GLY A 94 1.10 -13.66 4.53
C GLY A 94 0.76 -15.09 4.93
N PRO A 95 0.94 -16.07 4.02
CA PRO A 95 0.67 -17.47 4.35
C PRO A 95 1.65 -17.99 5.42
N ALA A 96 1.13 -18.81 6.33
CA ALA A 96 1.89 -19.50 7.36
C ALA A 96 1.30 -20.89 7.63
N GLN A 97 2.05 -21.71 8.36
CA GLN A 97 1.60 -23.01 8.84
C GLN A 97 1.39 -22.95 10.34
N GLU A 98 0.18 -23.29 10.81
CA GLU A 98 -0.09 -23.35 12.24
C GLU A 98 0.62 -24.56 12.89
N ASP A 99 1.30 -24.33 14.01
CA ASP A 99 2.16 -25.33 14.67
C ASP A 99 1.42 -26.61 15.10
N ASP A 100 0.14 -26.52 15.45
CA ASP A 100 -0.63 -27.62 16.04
C ASP A 100 -1.47 -28.41 15.01
N THR A 101 -2.16 -27.72 14.10
CA THR A 101 -3.01 -28.38 13.08
C THR A 101 -2.28 -28.65 11.79
N ASN A 102 -1.17 -27.95 11.54
CA ASN A 102 -0.46 -27.92 10.26
C ASN A 102 -1.30 -27.30 9.13
N ASP A 103 -2.40 -26.60 9.46
CA ASP A 103 -3.26 -25.92 8.51
C ASP A 103 -2.53 -24.70 7.90
N THR A 104 -2.81 -24.44 6.62
CA THR A 104 -2.37 -23.21 5.96
C THR A 104 -3.29 -22.07 6.37
N ILE A 105 -2.72 -21.11 7.09
CA ILE A 105 -3.39 -19.92 7.60
C ILE A 105 -2.73 -18.67 7.04
N SER A 106 -3.31 -17.49 7.31
CA SER A 106 -2.67 -16.21 7.01
C SER A 106 -2.43 -15.44 8.31
N VAL A 107 -1.21 -14.96 8.49
CA VAL A 107 -0.77 -14.27 9.71
C VAL A 107 0.04 -13.02 9.36
N CYS A 108 0.09 -12.08 10.30
CA CYS A 108 0.89 -10.88 10.15
C CYS A 108 2.38 -11.20 10.36
N GLN A 109 3.15 -11.08 9.28
CA GLN A 109 4.59 -11.31 9.24
C GLN A 109 5.32 -10.01 8.91
N PRO A 110 6.59 -9.83 9.33
CA PRO A 110 7.40 -8.72 8.83
C PRO A 110 7.55 -8.82 7.31
N HIS A 111 7.33 -7.73 6.58
CA HIS A 111 7.42 -7.72 5.11
C HIS A 111 8.85 -7.63 4.57
N GLY A 112 9.86 -7.70 5.44
CA GLY A 112 11.28 -7.63 5.05
C GLY A 112 11.72 -6.32 4.39
N LYS A 113 10.87 -5.27 4.40
CA LYS A 113 11.25 -3.93 3.93
C LYS A 113 11.52 -3.03 5.14
N PRO A 114 12.39 -2.02 4.98
CA PRO A 114 12.57 -1.00 6.00
C PRO A 114 11.25 -0.34 6.40
N GLN A 115 11.18 0.20 7.62
CA GLN A 115 9.99 0.91 8.09
C GLN A 115 9.74 2.16 7.25
N GLY A 116 8.48 2.44 6.90
CA GLY A 116 8.06 3.66 6.21
C GLY A 116 7.29 3.41 4.91
N TYR A 117 7.48 2.25 4.28
CA TYR A 117 6.73 1.88 3.07
C TYR A 117 5.24 1.80 3.39
N GLY A 118 4.43 2.55 2.64
CA GLY A 118 2.99 2.64 2.85
C GLY A 118 2.57 3.42 4.10
N ALA A 119 3.50 4.04 4.83
CA ALA A 119 3.16 4.87 5.98
C ALA A 119 2.33 6.07 5.52
N PRO A 120 1.29 6.48 6.28
CA PRO A 120 0.47 7.62 5.91
C PRO A 120 1.28 8.91 5.94
N CYS A 121 1.09 9.77 4.95
CA CYS A 121 1.75 11.08 4.85
C CYS A 121 0.76 12.21 4.51
N PRO A 122 -0.27 12.42 5.34
CA PRO A 122 -1.30 13.42 5.06
C PRO A 122 -0.75 14.84 4.90
N PHE A 123 0.42 15.18 5.43
CA PHE A 123 1.03 16.50 5.31
C PHE A 123 2.10 16.59 4.22
N GLY A 124 2.35 15.53 3.47
CA GLY A 124 3.26 15.52 2.32
C GLY A 124 4.75 15.35 2.64
N ASN A 125 5.17 15.53 3.89
CA ASN A 125 6.59 15.60 4.28
C ASN A 125 7.04 14.50 5.25
N GLU A 126 6.12 13.64 5.69
CA GLU A 126 6.38 12.62 6.70
C GLU A 126 7.33 11.53 6.21
N CYS A 127 7.45 11.34 4.89
CA CYS A 127 8.28 10.28 4.32
C CYS A 127 9.78 10.52 4.49
N GLY A 128 10.20 11.80 4.59
CA GLY A 128 11.61 12.16 4.77
C GLY A 128 12.20 11.72 6.12
N GLN A 129 11.37 11.35 7.09
CA GLN A 129 11.84 10.89 8.40
C GLN A 129 12.33 9.45 8.40
N TYR A 130 11.98 8.65 7.38
CA TYR A 130 12.31 7.24 7.34
C TYR A 130 13.70 7.01 6.76
N GLY A 131 14.54 6.31 7.52
CA GLY A 131 15.87 5.88 7.13
C GLY A 131 16.12 4.41 7.45
N SER A 132 17.21 3.89 6.90
CA SER A 132 17.74 2.57 7.24
C SER A 132 19.22 2.60 7.57
N CYS A 133 19.61 1.75 8.49
CA CYS A 133 20.99 1.40 8.77
C CYS A 133 21.54 0.38 7.73
N PRO A 134 22.86 0.18 7.65
CA PRO A 134 23.47 -0.78 6.71
C PRO A 134 23.06 -2.24 6.94
N ASP A 135 22.58 -2.57 8.13
CA ASP A 135 22.03 -3.89 8.49
C ASP A 135 20.55 -4.05 8.09
N GLY A 136 19.95 -3.03 7.47
CA GLY A 136 18.54 -2.98 7.07
C GLY A 136 17.57 -2.57 8.18
N SER A 137 18.06 -2.39 9.41
CA SER A 137 17.21 -1.93 10.52
C SER A 137 16.75 -0.49 10.30
N ALA A 138 15.58 -0.16 10.84
CA ALA A 138 15.00 1.16 10.71
C ALA A 138 15.72 2.19 11.59
N CYS A 139 15.84 3.42 11.07
CA CYS A 139 16.27 4.58 11.84
C CYS A 139 15.39 5.79 11.47
N ASN A 140 15.12 6.66 12.45
CA ASN A 140 14.32 7.86 12.23
C ASN A 140 15.25 9.07 12.08
N LEU A 141 15.25 9.71 10.92
CA LEU A 141 16.08 10.88 10.60
C LEU A 141 15.56 12.19 11.20
N ALA A 142 14.26 12.28 11.48
CA ALA A 142 13.62 13.48 11.99
C ALA A 142 13.69 13.64 13.52
N GLN A 143 14.18 12.62 14.25
CA GLN A 143 14.26 12.69 15.70
C GLN A 143 15.31 13.69 16.18
N CYS A 144 15.09 14.23 17.38
CA CYS A 144 15.94 15.23 18.01
C CYS A 144 16.21 16.45 17.10
N ASP A 145 15.15 17.00 16.49
CA ASP A 145 15.21 18.19 15.63
C ASP A 145 16.21 18.01 14.46
N ASN A 146 16.14 16.84 13.79
CA ASN A 146 17.03 16.39 12.71
C ASN A 146 18.51 16.17 13.12
N ASN A 147 18.79 15.99 14.42
CA ASN A 147 20.11 15.65 14.92
C ASN A 147 20.11 14.27 15.60
N LEU A 148 20.16 13.21 14.79
CA LEU A 148 20.12 11.83 15.25
C LEU A 148 21.18 11.50 16.32
N ALA A 149 22.36 12.13 16.26
CA ALA A 149 23.44 11.93 17.23
C ALA A 149 23.15 12.50 18.63
N ASP A 150 22.12 13.33 18.76
CA ASP A 150 21.67 13.88 20.05
C ASP A 150 20.79 12.90 20.83
N CYS A 151 20.30 11.83 20.19
CA CYS A 151 19.56 10.80 20.90
C CYS A 151 20.52 9.99 21.80
N ARG A 152 20.38 10.14 23.12
CA ARG A 152 21.15 9.39 24.12
C ARG A 152 20.25 8.39 24.83
N ARG A 153 20.81 7.27 25.28
CA ARG A 153 20.05 6.26 26.05
C ARG A 153 19.39 6.90 27.26
N ASP A 154 18.10 6.63 27.44
CA ASP A 154 17.35 7.04 28.62
C ASP A 154 17.46 5.92 29.67
N THR A 155 18.50 5.98 30.50
CA THR A 155 18.77 4.96 31.52
C THR A 155 17.61 4.79 32.50
N ASP A 156 16.83 5.84 32.74
CA ASP A 156 15.67 5.78 33.62
C ASP A 156 14.54 4.98 32.97
N ALA A 157 14.23 5.25 31.70
CA ALA A 157 13.23 4.49 30.94
C ALA A 157 13.66 3.04 30.68
N CYS A 158 14.96 2.81 30.53
CA CYS A 158 15.54 1.48 30.33
C CYS A 158 15.67 0.65 31.63
N GLY A 159 15.40 1.25 32.80
CA GLY A 159 15.59 0.56 34.09
C GLY A 159 17.07 0.26 34.42
N GLY A 160 18.00 1.03 33.86
CA GLY A 160 19.44 0.89 34.04
C GLY A 160 20.24 1.03 32.74
N ASP A 161 21.49 0.55 32.77
CA ASP A 161 22.43 0.59 31.65
C ASP A 161 22.28 -0.61 30.70
N ASP A 162 21.06 -1.01 30.36
CA ASP A 162 20.82 -2.14 29.44
C ASP A 162 21.36 -1.79 28.03
N PRO A 163 22.38 -2.49 27.51
CA PRO A 163 22.91 -2.25 26.18
C PRO A 163 21.90 -2.49 25.05
N ASN A 164 20.87 -3.30 25.29
CA ASN A 164 19.86 -3.66 24.29
C ASN A 164 18.64 -2.72 24.30
N CYS A 165 18.56 -1.80 25.26
CA CYS A 165 17.48 -0.84 25.31
C CYS A 165 17.61 0.21 24.20
N THR A 166 16.58 0.31 23.37
CA THR A 166 16.49 1.26 22.26
C THR A 166 15.81 2.58 22.65
N LEU A 167 15.32 2.71 23.89
CA LEU A 167 14.70 3.94 24.35
C LEU A 167 15.75 5.01 24.65
N GLY A 168 15.55 6.19 24.09
CA GLY A 168 16.44 7.33 24.24
C GLY A 168 15.71 8.63 24.57
N LYS A 169 16.50 9.66 24.88
CA LYS A 169 16.06 11.02 25.10
C LYS A 169 17.02 12.00 24.45
N CYS A 170 16.47 12.98 23.74
CA CYS A 170 17.22 14.08 23.16
C CYS A 170 17.65 15.08 24.25
N SER A 171 18.59 15.97 23.96
CA SER A 171 19.03 17.04 24.87
C SER A 171 17.89 17.99 25.29
N ASN A 172 16.89 18.18 24.42
CA ASN A 172 15.68 18.96 24.69
C ASN A 172 14.64 18.20 25.55
N GLY A 173 14.94 16.96 25.94
CA GLY A 173 14.07 16.12 26.76
C GLY A 173 12.99 15.35 26.01
N LYS A 174 12.85 15.51 24.69
CA LYS A 174 11.92 14.69 23.88
C LYS A 174 12.38 13.23 23.86
N PRO A 175 11.47 12.25 23.90
CA PRO A 175 11.82 10.85 23.72
C PRO A 175 12.31 10.61 22.28
N CYS A 176 13.22 9.66 22.13
CA CYS A 176 13.76 9.22 20.84
C CYS A 176 14.03 7.72 20.87
N VAL A 177 14.32 7.13 19.71
CA VAL A 177 14.69 5.71 19.58
C VAL A 177 16.12 5.65 19.08
N LEU A 178 17.00 5.04 19.88
CA LEU A 178 18.38 4.80 19.49
C LEU A 178 18.42 3.85 18.27
N PRO A 179 19.03 4.27 17.15
CA PRO A 179 19.26 3.38 16.02
C PRO A 179 20.24 2.27 16.42
N THR A 180 20.18 1.12 15.73
CA THR A 180 21.17 0.04 15.94
C THR A 180 22.54 0.38 15.34
N CYS A 181 22.60 1.37 14.44
CA CYS A 181 23.81 1.86 13.82
C CYS A 181 24.19 3.27 14.28
N ASP A 182 25.41 3.70 13.96
CA ASP A 182 25.84 5.09 14.15
C ASP A 182 24.94 6.06 13.38
N ALA A 183 24.71 7.24 13.95
CA ALA A 183 23.87 8.27 13.34
C ALA A 183 24.28 8.64 11.91
N ALA A 184 25.59 8.62 11.61
CA ALA A 184 26.12 8.91 10.28
C ALA A 184 25.92 7.77 9.27
N ALA A 185 25.62 6.55 9.74
CA ALA A 185 25.34 5.39 8.90
C ALA A 185 23.83 5.24 8.59
N CYS A 186 22.96 6.00 9.26
CA CYS A 186 21.54 6.06 8.95
C CYS A 186 21.33 6.88 7.68
N THR A 187 20.91 6.23 6.60
CA THR A 187 20.64 6.87 5.30
C THR A 187 19.14 6.98 5.07
N SER A 188 18.69 8.05 4.41
CA SER A 188 17.29 8.16 3.97
C SER A 188 16.94 6.99 3.05
N LEU A 189 15.71 6.50 3.19
CA LEU A 189 15.14 5.52 2.27
C LEU A 189 14.75 6.12 0.92
N GLY A 190 14.77 7.46 0.78
CA GLY A 190 14.33 8.14 -0.43
C GLY A 190 12.83 7.92 -0.72
N LEU A 191 12.03 7.69 0.32
CA LEU A 191 10.57 7.56 0.17
C LEU A 191 9.95 8.92 -0.12
N GLU A 192 8.99 8.94 -1.01
CA GLU A 192 8.23 10.12 -1.39
C GLU A 192 6.78 9.99 -0.95
N CYS A 193 6.17 11.11 -0.57
CA CYS A 193 4.75 11.11 -0.27
C CYS A 193 3.94 11.16 -1.56
N ARG A 194 3.07 10.16 -1.75
CA ARG A 194 2.14 10.12 -2.87
C ARG A 194 0.73 10.38 -2.35
N GLY A 195 0.09 11.42 -2.85
CA GLY A 195 -1.29 11.78 -2.56
C GLY A 195 -1.78 12.92 -3.47
N GLN A 196 -2.98 13.42 -3.20
CA GLN A 196 -3.60 14.57 -3.88
C GLN A 196 -3.16 15.93 -3.30
N GLY A 197 -2.19 15.93 -2.37
CA GLY A 197 -1.69 17.11 -1.68
C GLY A 197 -1.88 17.04 -0.16
N GLU A 198 -1.60 18.16 0.51
CA GLU A 198 -1.77 18.28 1.96
C GLU A 198 -3.24 18.05 2.37
N GLY A 199 -3.45 17.22 3.39
CA GLY A 199 -4.75 16.79 3.89
C GLY A 199 -5.32 15.54 3.22
N ASP A 200 -4.63 14.95 2.23
CA ASP A 200 -5.07 13.70 1.62
C ASP A 200 -4.91 12.54 2.63
N ALA A 201 -6.04 12.04 3.13
CA ALA A 201 -6.08 10.94 4.09
C ALA A 201 -5.60 9.61 3.49
N GLU A 202 -5.58 9.49 2.16
CA GLU A 202 -5.09 8.31 1.45
C GLU A 202 -3.61 8.41 1.07
N ALA A 203 -2.98 9.56 1.33
CA ALA A 203 -1.58 9.79 1.02
C ALA A 203 -0.66 8.83 1.77
N TYR A 204 0.35 8.31 1.08
CA TYR A 204 1.25 7.32 1.63
C TYR A 204 2.68 7.45 1.08
N CYS A 205 3.63 7.00 1.89
CA CYS A 205 5.04 6.95 1.51
C CYS A 205 5.32 5.79 0.57
N THR A 206 5.90 6.09 -0.58
CA THR A 206 6.24 5.12 -1.62
C THR A 206 7.70 5.21 -2.00
N GLN A 207 8.28 4.09 -2.43
CA GLN A 207 9.56 4.09 -3.11
C GLN A 207 9.36 4.51 -4.58
N PRO A 208 10.06 5.55 -5.05
CA PRO A 208 10.17 5.84 -6.47
C PRO A 208 11.16 4.87 -7.15
N HIS A 209 11.06 4.72 -8.46
CA HIS A 209 11.99 3.97 -9.30
C HIS A 209 12.15 2.49 -8.92
N CYS A 210 11.07 1.82 -8.52
CA CYS A 210 11.07 0.36 -8.40
C CYS A 210 11.39 -0.30 -9.75
N ALA A 211 12.05 -1.45 -9.75
CA ALA A 211 12.32 -2.22 -10.97
C ALA A 211 11.31 -3.35 -11.16
N SER A 212 10.75 -3.87 -10.08
CA SER A 212 9.76 -4.93 -10.07
C SER A 212 8.89 -4.89 -8.81
N ASP A 213 7.80 -5.65 -8.80
CA ASP A 213 6.93 -5.79 -7.62
C ASP A 213 7.68 -6.28 -6.38
N ALA A 214 8.75 -7.07 -6.56
CA ALA A 214 9.59 -7.54 -5.48
C ALA A 214 10.32 -6.40 -4.75
N ASP A 215 10.44 -5.20 -5.35
CA ASP A 215 11.00 -4.02 -4.70
C ASP A 215 9.97 -3.35 -3.76
N CYS A 216 8.69 -3.57 -4.02
CA CYS A 216 7.59 -2.99 -3.26
C CYS A 216 7.19 -3.83 -2.04
N ALA A 217 6.47 -3.23 -1.10
CA ALA A 217 5.86 -3.96 0.00
C ALA A 217 4.59 -4.69 -0.48
N ASP A 218 4.14 -5.74 0.22
CA ASP A 218 2.97 -6.48 -0.22
C ASP A 218 1.69 -5.62 -0.22
N GLY A 219 0.85 -5.90 -1.21
CA GLY A 219 -0.32 -5.09 -1.57
C GLY A 219 0.03 -3.84 -2.38
N TYR A 220 1.30 -3.66 -2.75
CA TYR A 220 1.76 -2.67 -3.73
C TYR A 220 2.25 -3.38 -4.99
N GLU A 221 2.34 -2.64 -6.08
CA GLU A 221 2.95 -3.09 -7.33
C GLU A 221 3.91 -2.03 -7.84
N CYS A 222 4.87 -2.46 -8.64
CA CYS A 222 5.72 -1.54 -9.37
C CYS A 222 5.04 -1.14 -10.68
N ALA A 223 4.52 0.08 -10.72
CA ALA A 223 3.79 0.56 -11.88
C ALA A 223 4.23 1.96 -12.32
N LEU A 224 3.91 2.29 -13.56
CA LEU A 224 4.15 3.61 -14.11
C LEU A 224 3.19 4.63 -13.52
N THR A 225 3.76 5.75 -13.10
CA THR A 225 3.06 6.92 -12.62
C THR A 225 3.58 8.16 -13.34
N ARG A 226 2.73 9.18 -13.40
CA ARG A 226 3.19 10.52 -13.77
C ARG A 226 4.15 11.07 -12.73
N ASP A 227 5.11 11.81 -13.23
CA ASP A 227 6.01 12.66 -12.50
C ASP A 227 5.70 14.12 -12.87
N ALA A 228 5.73 15.01 -11.88
CA ALA A 228 5.38 16.41 -12.06
C ALA A 228 6.45 17.19 -12.83
N HIS A 229 7.70 16.72 -12.88
CA HIS A 229 8.78 17.43 -13.55
C HIS A 229 8.53 17.58 -15.06
N ALA A 230 8.99 18.70 -15.61
CA ALA A 230 9.12 18.89 -17.04
C ALA A 230 10.24 18.02 -17.62
N ILE A 231 10.16 17.69 -18.91
CA ILE A 231 11.27 17.08 -19.66
C ILE A 231 12.06 18.20 -20.34
N CYS A 232 13.35 18.31 -20.03
CA CYS A 232 14.18 19.40 -20.57
C CYS A 232 14.18 19.43 -22.10
N GLY A 233 13.94 20.62 -22.66
CA GLY A 233 13.91 20.85 -24.11
C GLY A 233 12.59 20.47 -24.79
N THR A 234 11.53 20.16 -24.02
CA THR A 234 10.19 19.85 -24.53
C THR A 234 9.12 20.72 -23.85
N GLU A 235 7.87 20.60 -24.29
CA GLU A 235 6.68 21.20 -23.65
C GLU A 235 5.93 20.20 -22.74
N LYS A 236 6.54 19.05 -22.41
CA LYS A 236 5.92 17.96 -21.65
C LYS A 236 6.24 18.05 -20.15
N GLY A 237 5.30 17.60 -19.32
CA GLY A 237 5.38 17.68 -17.85
C GLY A 237 5.05 19.06 -17.30
N ASP A 238 5.22 19.24 -15.98
CA ASP A 238 5.02 20.48 -15.22
C ASP A 238 3.78 21.30 -15.63
N ASN A 239 2.62 20.69 -15.48
CA ASN A 239 1.35 21.30 -15.79
C ASN A 239 0.23 20.67 -14.96
N SER A 240 -0.92 21.35 -14.86
CA SER A 240 -2.08 20.88 -14.09
C SER A 240 -2.54 19.42 -14.36
N PHE A 241 -2.19 18.83 -15.50
CA PHE A 241 -2.52 17.44 -15.82
C PHE A 241 -1.46 16.43 -15.34
N CYS A 242 -0.18 16.79 -15.41
CA CYS A 242 0.94 15.96 -14.96
C CYS A 242 1.26 16.13 -13.46
N GLY A 243 0.80 17.23 -12.87
CA GLY A 243 1.34 17.76 -11.62
C GLY A 243 2.27 18.94 -11.93
N GLU A 244 2.39 19.86 -10.98
CA GLU A 244 3.25 21.04 -11.07
C GLU A 244 4.34 20.94 -10.01
N THR A 245 5.56 21.37 -10.35
CA THR A 245 6.70 21.40 -9.42
C THR A 245 7.59 22.62 -9.66
N GLU A 246 8.26 23.10 -8.61
CA GLU A 246 9.27 24.15 -8.74
C GLU A 246 10.68 23.58 -9.03
N GLU A 247 10.81 22.25 -9.05
CA GLU A 247 12.07 21.56 -9.32
C GLU A 247 12.48 21.69 -10.80
N GLU A 248 13.79 21.65 -11.06
CA GLU A 248 14.32 21.77 -12.42
C GLU A 248 13.84 20.62 -13.32
N CYS A 249 13.67 20.88 -14.61
CA CYS A 249 13.33 19.83 -15.57
C CYS A 249 14.32 18.66 -15.52
N VAL A 250 13.85 17.46 -15.84
CA VAL A 250 14.69 16.26 -15.91
C VAL A 250 15.31 16.16 -17.31
N ASP A 251 16.64 16.14 -17.37
CA ASP A 251 17.37 15.91 -18.62
C ASP A 251 17.16 14.45 -19.08
N PRO A 252 16.80 14.20 -20.36
CA PRO A 252 16.70 12.84 -20.91
C PRO A 252 17.94 11.96 -20.68
N ALA A 253 19.13 12.56 -20.57
CA ALA A 253 20.37 11.85 -20.24
C ALA A 253 20.36 11.23 -18.82
N ALA A 254 19.49 11.72 -17.92
CA ALA A 254 19.34 11.23 -16.56
C ALA A 254 18.32 10.07 -16.43
N PHE A 255 17.59 9.71 -17.49
CA PHE A 255 16.45 8.79 -17.39
C PHE A 255 16.78 7.40 -16.85
N ASN A 256 18.03 6.96 -17.05
CA ASN A 256 18.54 5.68 -16.56
C ASN A 256 19.79 5.86 -15.68
N ALA A 257 20.08 7.08 -15.25
CA ALA A 257 21.23 7.38 -14.40
C ALA A 257 20.91 7.02 -12.95
N ASN A 258 21.89 6.49 -12.22
CA ASN A 258 21.81 6.22 -10.78
C ASN A 258 20.64 5.32 -10.34
N GLY A 259 20.14 4.45 -11.24
CA GLY A 259 19.00 3.57 -10.95
C GLY A 259 17.63 4.24 -11.12
N ASN A 260 17.59 5.50 -11.54
CA ASN A 260 16.35 6.15 -11.93
C ASN A 260 15.74 5.41 -13.12
N GLN A 261 14.41 5.36 -13.15
CA GLN A 261 13.62 4.75 -14.22
C GLN A 261 12.58 5.75 -14.71
N PHE A 262 13.07 6.76 -15.44
CA PHE A 262 12.18 7.71 -16.13
C PHE A 262 11.88 7.24 -17.55
N ILE A 263 10.66 7.51 -17.99
CA ILE A 263 10.17 7.19 -19.32
C ILE A 263 9.46 8.44 -19.86
N GLU A 264 9.80 8.85 -21.07
CA GLU A 264 9.06 9.89 -21.75
C GLU A 264 7.66 9.37 -22.09
N GLY A 265 6.62 9.97 -21.52
CA GLY A 265 5.24 9.72 -21.90
C GLY A 265 4.80 10.55 -23.11
N SER A 266 3.52 10.42 -23.45
CA SER A 266 2.85 11.25 -24.46
C SER A 266 2.82 12.72 -24.05
N VAL A 267 2.35 13.01 -22.83
CA VAL A 267 2.14 14.37 -22.31
C VAL A 267 2.98 14.67 -21.06
N CYS A 268 3.31 13.63 -20.27
CA CYS A 268 3.99 13.76 -18.98
C CYS A 268 5.32 13.01 -18.97
N LEU A 269 6.21 13.39 -18.06
CA LEU A 269 7.27 12.50 -17.61
C LEU A 269 6.63 11.36 -16.80
N LEU A 270 7.06 10.13 -17.06
CA LEU A 270 6.63 8.96 -16.30
C LEU A 270 7.81 8.40 -15.53
N ARG A 271 7.51 7.74 -14.42
CA ARG A 271 8.47 6.91 -13.68
C ARG A 271 7.78 5.71 -13.08
N THR A 272 8.54 4.67 -12.78
CA THR A 272 8.04 3.58 -11.94
C THR A 272 7.98 4.01 -10.48
N ALA A 273 6.99 3.52 -9.74
CA ALA A 273 6.88 3.70 -8.29
C ALA A 273 6.04 2.57 -7.68
N CYS A 274 6.21 2.34 -6.39
CA CYS A 274 5.38 1.38 -5.65
C CYS A 274 3.98 1.94 -5.40
N ILE A 275 3.01 1.56 -6.24
CA ILE A 275 1.64 2.03 -6.09
C ILE A 275 0.79 1.02 -5.33
N LYS A 276 -0.17 1.48 -4.51
CA LYS A 276 -1.17 0.61 -3.89
C LYS A 276 -1.88 -0.14 -5.01
N ARG A 277 -1.97 -1.47 -4.91
CA ARG A 277 -2.77 -2.26 -5.85
C ARG A 277 -4.22 -1.82 -5.73
N ALA A 278 -4.85 -1.60 -6.88
CA ALA A 278 -6.22 -1.15 -7.00
C ALA A 278 -6.99 -2.04 -7.98
N GLN A 279 -8.24 -1.69 -8.27
CA GLN A 279 -9.00 -2.35 -9.33
C GLN A 279 -8.15 -2.40 -10.62
N CYS A 280 -8.10 -3.56 -11.28
CA CYS A 280 -7.29 -3.82 -12.47
C CYS A 280 -5.75 -3.87 -12.27
N ALA A 281 -5.23 -3.81 -11.04
CA ALA A 281 -3.84 -4.17 -10.78
C ALA A 281 -3.60 -5.67 -11.07
N PRO A 282 -2.43 -6.10 -11.58
CA PRO A 282 -2.04 -7.50 -11.66
C PRO A 282 -2.12 -8.15 -10.28
N CYS A 283 -2.36 -9.46 -10.25
CA CYS A 283 -2.28 -10.26 -9.03
C CYS A 283 -1.98 -11.72 -9.33
N GLU A 284 -1.40 -12.39 -8.34
CA GLU A 284 -1.20 -13.84 -8.29
C GLU A 284 -2.14 -14.48 -7.26
N SER A 285 -2.56 -13.72 -6.24
CA SER A 285 -3.47 -14.19 -5.19
C SER A 285 -4.38 -13.10 -4.65
N ASP A 286 -5.44 -13.48 -3.94
CA ASP A 286 -6.37 -12.56 -3.27
C ASP A 286 -5.66 -11.63 -2.27
N LEU A 287 -4.56 -12.11 -1.69
CA LEU A 287 -3.77 -11.37 -0.72
C LEU A 287 -3.20 -10.09 -1.32
N ASP A 288 -2.74 -10.13 -2.57
CA ASP A 288 -2.23 -8.97 -3.32
C ASP A 288 -3.25 -7.83 -3.40
N CYS A 289 -4.53 -8.19 -3.45
CA CYS A 289 -5.64 -7.25 -3.59
C CYS A 289 -6.20 -6.82 -2.22
N SER A 290 -5.73 -7.41 -1.12
CA SER A 290 -6.39 -7.28 0.17
C SER A 290 -6.34 -5.86 0.75
N ARG A 291 -5.35 -5.02 0.36
CA ARG A 291 -5.24 -3.62 0.80
C ARG A 291 -6.52 -2.80 0.59
N ILE A 292 -7.35 -3.17 -0.37
CA ILE A 292 -8.68 -2.59 -0.54
C ILE A 292 -9.71 -3.63 -0.08
N ALA A 293 -10.46 -3.27 0.96
CA ALA A 293 -11.48 -4.15 1.53
C ALA A 293 -12.45 -4.67 0.46
N GLY A 294 -12.60 -6.00 0.40
CA GLY A 294 -13.51 -6.66 -0.53
C GLY A 294 -12.99 -6.80 -1.96
N GLN A 295 -11.70 -6.56 -2.23
CA GLN A 295 -11.07 -6.98 -3.48
C GLN A 295 -10.52 -8.41 -3.40
N ARG A 296 -10.45 -9.07 -4.55
CA ARG A 296 -9.88 -10.41 -4.75
C ARG A 296 -9.22 -10.51 -6.12
N CYS A 297 -8.41 -11.53 -6.34
CA CYS A 297 -7.76 -11.77 -7.61
C CYS A 297 -8.66 -12.61 -8.52
N VAL A 298 -8.96 -12.12 -9.72
CA VAL A 298 -9.84 -12.79 -10.69
C VAL A 298 -9.31 -12.65 -12.11
N SER A 299 -9.68 -13.56 -13.00
CA SER A 299 -9.30 -13.46 -14.41
C SER A 299 -10.16 -12.44 -15.16
N ILE A 300 -9.52 -11.43 -15.74
CA ILE A 300 -10.13 -10.35 -16.55
C ILE A 300 -9.36 -10.27 -17.88
N GLY A 301 -10.05 -10.48 -19.00
CA GLY A 301 -9.40 -10.42 -20.32
C GLY A 301 -8.31 -11.49 -20.53
N GLY A 302 -8.32 -12.57 -19.74
CA GLY A 302 -7.30 -13.62 -19.80
C GLY A 302 -6.09 -13.41 -18.89
N GLU A 303 -6.09 -12.36 -18.07
CA GLU A 303 -5.03 -12.06 -17.10
C GLU A 303 -5.60 -11.96 -15.68
N ASP A 304 -4.80 -12.29 -14.68
CA ASP A 304 -5.24 -12.20 -13.29
C ASP A 304 -5.09 -10.77 -12.76
N ARG A 305 -6.22 -10.20 -12.34
CA ARG A 305 -6.38 -8.80 -11.96
C ARG A 305 -7.18 -8.65 -10.68
N CYS A 306 -6.83 -7.65 -9.87
CA CYS A 306 -7.58 -7.29 -8.68
C CYS A 306 -8.95 -6.73 -9.07
N ALA A 307 -10.00 -7.29 -8.46
CA ALA A 307 -11.37 -6.83 -8.65
C ALA A 307 -12.15 -6.78 -7.34
N ARG A 308 -12.96 -5.73 -7.18
CA ARG A 308 -13.92 -5.64 -6.07
C ARG A 308 -14.99 -6.73 -6.22
N THR A 309 -15.35 -7.35 -5.11
CA THR A 309 -16.46 -8.29 -5.03
C THR A 309 -17.81 -7.57 -5.16
N CYS A 310 -18.80 -8.27 -5.70
CA CYS A 310 -20.15 -7.73 -5.90
C CYS A 310 -21.20 -8.84 -5.80
N ASN A 311 -22.44 -8.45 -5.51
CA ASN A 311 -23.62 -9.31 -5.62
C ASN A 311 -24.45 -8.97 -6.87
N ASN A 312 -24.46 -7.69 -7.27
CA ASN A 312 -25.13 -7.21 -8.46
C ASN A 312 -24.40 -5.99 -9.07
N ASP A 313 -24.82 -5.53 -10.24
CA ASP A 313 -24.19 -4.42 -10.98
C ASP A 313 -24.16 -3.10 -10.18
N GLU A 314 -25.11 -2.85 -9.27
CA GLU A 314 -25.16 -1.61 -8.48
C GLU A 314 -24.05 -1.55 -7.42
N ASP A 315 -23.52 -2.71 -7.01
CA ASP A 315 -22.34 -2.80 -6.15
C ASP A 315 -21.05 -2.36 -6.89
N CYS A 316 -21.08 -2.34 -8.22
CA CYS A 316 -19.95 -1.94 -9.06
C CYS A 316 -19.95 -0.44 -9.40
N GLU A 317 -18.78 0.08 -9.77
CA GLU A 317 -18.68 1.42 -10.37
C GLU A 317 -19.31 1.41 -11.76
N LEU A 318 -19.69 2.59 -12.26
CA LEU A 318 -20.52 2.75 -13.46
C LEU A 318 -19.98 1.98 -14.68
N ASP A 319 -18.66 2.00 -14.86
CA ASP A 319 -17.96 1.38 -15.99
C ASP A 319 -17.62 -0.10 -15.77
N TYR A 320 -18.11 -0.67 -14.68
CA TYR A 320 -17.95 -2.06 -14.31
C TYR A 320 -19.33 -2.74 -14.26
N GLN A 321 -19.32 -4.05 -14.40
CA GLN A 321 -20.50 -4.90 -14.25
C GLN A 321 -20.16 -6.08 -13.34
N CYS A 322 -21.17 -6.58 -12.63
CA CYS A 322 -20.98 -7.71 -11.74
C CYS A 322 -21.04 -9.01 -12.53
N THR A 323 -19.88 -9.62 -12.72
CA THR A 323 -19.74 -10.91 -13.40
C THR A 323 -19.13 -11.91 -12.42
N GLU A 324 -19.83 -13.01 -12.17
CA GLU A 324 -19.37 -14.09 -11.28
C GLU A 324 -18.92 -13.60 -9.88
N GLY A 325 -19.61 -12.57 -9.37
CA GLY A 325 -19.35 -11.97 -8.06
C GLY A 325 -18.11 -11.05 -8.03
N ALA A 326 -17.61 -10.59 -9.17
CA ALA A 326 -16.56 -9.59 -9.27
C ALA A 326 -16.97 -8.43 -10.20
N CYS A 327 -16.52 -7.21 -9.88
CA CYS A 327 -16.69 -6.04 -10.72
C CYS A 327 -15.67 -6.07 -11.85
N ILE A 328 -16.13 -6.43 -13.04
CA ILE A 328 -15.32 -6.54 -14.26
C ILE A 328 -15.58 -5.31 -15.13
N PRO A 329 -14.56 -4.68 -15.74
CA PRO A 329 -14.77 -3.59 -16.70
C PRO A 329 -15.78 -4.00 -17.77
N ARG A 330 -16.70 -3.11 -18.16
CA ARG A 330 -17.67 -3.39 -19.23
C ARG A 330 -17.00 -3.65 -20.59
N PHE A 331 -15.79 -3.12 -20.79
CA PHE A 331 -14.93 -3.44 -21.92
C PHE A 331 -14.49 -4.92 -21.95
N GLY A 332 -14.46 -5.60 -20.81
CA GLY A 332 -14.01 -6.99 -20.66
C GLY A 332 -12.51 -7.16 -20.40
N ALA A 333 -11.73 -6.07 -20.46
CA ALA A 333 -10.30 -6.05 -20.14
C ALA A 333 -9.93 -4.80 -19.33
N CYS A 334 -8.78 -4.86 -18.66
CA CYS A 334 -8.23 -3.75 -17.87
C CYS A 334 -7.33 -2.80 -18.67
N VAL A 335 -6.91 -3.22 -19.86
CA VAL A 335 -6.09 -2.46 -20.82
C VAL A 335 -6.67 -2.74 -22.21
N GLY A 336 -6.86 -1.70 -23.02
CA GLY A 336 -7.25 -1.80 -24.43
C GLY A 336 -6.06 -1.65 -25.39
N ASP A 337 -6.36 -1.36 -26.65
CA ASP A 337 -5.39 -1.11 -27.72
C ASP A 337 -4.91 0.36 -27.77
N GLY A 338 -5.42 1.21 -26.85
CA GLY A 338 -5.08 2.62 -26.70
C GLY A 338 -6.04 3.58 -27.43
N GLY A 339 -7.15 3.06 -27.95
CA GLY A 339 -8.19 3.86 -28.61
C GLY A 339 -8.93 4.80 -27.66
N PHE A 340 -9.63 5.80 -28.22
CA PHE A 340 -10.45 6.72 -27.43
C PHE A 340 -11.44 5.95 -26.55
N CYS A 341 -11.48 6.27 -25.26
CA CYS A 341 -12.35 5.63 -24.27
C CYS A 341 -12.07 4.15 -23.97
N GLU A 342 -10.96 3.59 -24.46
CA GLU A 342 -10.50 2.27 -24.06
C GLU A 342 -9.84 2.30 -22.68
N PRO A 343 -9.96 1.22 -21.88
CA PRO A 343 -9.39 1.18 -20.54
C PRO A 343 -7.87 1.19 -20.59
N CYS A 344 -7.27 1.78 -19.56
CA CYS A 344 -5.82 1.87 -19.41
C CYS A 344 -5.43 1.81 -17.94
N ARG A 345 -4.19 1.46 -17.66
CA ARG A 345 -3.60 1.54 -16.32
C ARG A 345 -2.67 2.73 -16.21
N ASN A 346 -1.97 3.09 -17.28
CA ASN A 346 -1.02 4.20 -17.31
C ASN A 346 -0.94 4.81 -18.73
N ASP A 347 -0.22 5.92 -18.87
CA ASP A 347 -0.18 6.69 -20.13
C ASP A 347 0.38 5.89 -21.31
N ASN A 348 1.29 4.92 -21.09
CA ASN A 348 1.83 4.09 -22.17
C ASN A 348 0.80 3.13 -22.76
N ASP A 349 -0.29 2.85 -22.05
CA ASP A 349 -1.37 2.01 -22.57
C ASP A 349 -2.24 2.77 -23.60
N CYS A 350 -2.12 4.10 -23.66
CA CYS A 350 -2.95 4.96 -24.51
C CYS A 350 -2.23 5.47 -25.76
N GLY A 351 -0.91 5.47 -25.76
CA GLY A 351 -0.13 5.99 -26.86
C GLY A 351 1.35 6.03 -26.56
N GLY A 352 2.15 5.97 -27.62
CA GLY A 352 3.60 6.12 -27.51
C GLY A 352 4.05 7.58 -27.45
N VAL A 353 5.36 7.74 -27.33
CA VAL A 353 6.05 9.04 -27.45
C VAL A 353 5.62 9.75 -28.74
N GLY A 354 5.20 11.01 -28.61
CA GLY A 354 4.81 11.86 -29.74
C GLY A 354 3.31 11.84 -30.05
N THR A 355 2.53 11.03 -29.34
CA THR A 355 1.06 11.16 -29.32
C THR A 355 0.62 12.19 -28.29
N LEU A 356 -0.62 12.67 -28.41
CA LEU A 356 -1.30 13.48 -27.39
C LEU A 356 -2.34 12.64 -26.64
N THR A 357 -2.18 11.33 -26.56
CA THR A 357 -3.13 10.44 -25.88
C THR A 357 -2.61 10.08 -24.50
N ALA A 358 -3.41 10.20 -23.44
CA ALA A 358 -3.00 9.79 -22.10
C ALA A 358 -4.12 9.09 -21.34
N CYS A 359 -3.72 8.40 -20.27
CA CYS A 359 -4.62 7.61 -19.45
C CYS A 359 -5.22 8.47 -18.34
N VAL A 360 -6.48 8.87 -18.47
CA VAL A 360 -7.12 9.75 -17.47
C VAL A 360 -7.98 8.95 -16.52
N SER A 361 -8.02 9.37 -15.25
CA SER A 361 -9.02 8.85 -14.31
C SER A 361 -10.33 9.61 -14.51
N THR A 362 -11.40 8.87 -14.74
CA THR A 362 -12.78 9.38 -14.72
C THR A 362 -13.20 9.67 -13.28
N LEU A 363 -14.30 10.41 -13.09
CA LEU A 363 -14.83 10.81 -11.77
C LEU A 363 -15.16 9.64 -10.83
N ARG A 364 -15.21 8.40 -11.35
CA ARG A 364 -15.53 7.19 -10.58
C ARG A 364 -14.38 6.19 -10.54
N GLY A 365 -13.15 6.61 -10.84
CA GLY A 365 -11.95 5.78 -10.63
C GLY A 365 -11.58 4.85 -11.79
N GLN A 366 -12.47 4.66 -12.78
CA GLN A 366 -12.06 4.02 -14.03
C GLN A 366 -11.04 4.90 -14.74
N ARG A 367 -10.08 4.27 -15.40
CA ARG A 367 -9.13 4.94 -16.27
C ARG A 367 -9.42 4.66 -17.73
N ALA A 368 -9.35 5.69 -18.58
CA ALA A 368 -9.59 5.57 -20.01
C ALA A 368 -8.62 6.44 -20.82
N CYS A 369 -8.33 6.00 -22.04
CA CYS A 369 -7.47 6.72 -22.97
C CYS A 369 -8.20 7.89 -23.62
N LEU A 370 -7.64 9.10 -23.48
CA LEU A 370 -8.15 10.30 -24.15
C LEU A 370 -7.08 10.93 -25.01
N ASP A 371 -7.48 11.28 -26.24
CA ASP A 371 -6.68 12.03 -27.19
C ASP A 371 -6.92 13.54 -26.99
N PHE A 372 -5.88 14.24 -26.52
CA PHE A 372 -5.92 15.68 -26.33
C PHE A 372 -5.80 16.46 -27.64
N SER A 373 -5.39 15.83 -28.75
CA SER A 373 -5.41 16.46 -30.07
C SER A 373 -6.84 16.75 -30.54
N ALA A 374 -7.80 15.91 -30.18
CA ALA A 374 -9.23 16.10 -30.48
C ALA A 374 -9.86 17.34 -29.81
N ARG A 375 -9.15 17.99 -28.86
CA ARG A 375 -9.57 19.29 -28.32
C ARG A 375 -9.18 20.46 -29.20
N THR A 376 -8.22 20.26 -30.11
CA THR A 376 -7.73 21.29 -31.02
C THR A 376 -8.44 21.28 -32.36
N GLU A 377 -9.06 20.16 -32.72
CA GLU A 377 -9.88 20.05 -33.92
C GLU A 377 -11.31 20.54 -33.63
N PRO A 378 -11.80 21.57 -34.35
CA PRO A 378 -13.15 22.07 -34.15
C PRO A 378 -14.17 21.03 -34.66
N CYS A 379 -15.05 20.57 -33.77
CA CYS A 379 -16.23 19.80 -34.11
C CYS A 379 -17.43 20.71 -34.41
N THR A 380 -18.36 20.22 -35.22
CA THR A 380 -19.65 20.86 -35.51
C THR A 380 -20.84 19.99 -35.15
N SER A 381 -20.62 18.68 -35.03
CA SER A 381 -21.56 17.71 -34.48
C SER A 381 -20.82 16.66 -33.65
N ASP A 382 -21.57 15.86 -32.89
CA ASP A 382 -21.02 14.73 -32.14
C ASP A 382 -20.33 13.72 -33.07
N ASP A 383 -20.82 13.53 -34.30
CA ASP A 383 -20.21 12.61 -35.29
C ASP A 383 -18.77 13.02 -35.69
N ASP A 384 -18.39 14.29 -35.50
CA ASP A 384 -17.02 14.76 -35.73
C ASP A 384 -16.06 14.32 -34.61
N CYS A 385 -16.59 13.86 -33.47
CA CYS A 385 -15.79 13.43 -32.33
C CYS A 385 -15.42 11.94 -32.40
N PRO A 386 -14.32 11.51 -31.76
CA PRO A 386 -13.91 10.10 -31.76
C PRO A 386 -14.99 9.16 -31.23
N GLU A 387 -15.12 7.99 -31.85
CA GLU A 387 -16.06 6.94 -31.46
C GLU A 387 -15.45 6.06 -30.36
N SER A 388 -16.17 5.88 -29.26
CA SER A 388 -15.81 4.95 -28.17
C SER A 388 -16.10 3.50 -28.55
N PRO A 389 -15.52 2.49 -27.87
CA PRO A 389 -15.82 1.08 -28.11
C PRO A 389 -17.29 0.70 -27.93
N SER A 390 -18.08 1.55 -27.26
CA SER A 390 -19.54 1.39 -27.13
C SER A 390 -20.32 1.75 -28.41
N GLY A 391 -19.63 2.25 -29.44
CA GLY A 391 -20.22 2.75 -30.69
C GLY A 391 -20.80 4.17 -30.57
N ARG A 392 -20.38 4.93 -29.55
CA ARG A 392 -20.85 6.30 -29.29
C ARG A 392 -19.73 7.29 -29.50
N HIS A 393 -20.02 8.33 -30.27
CA HIS A 393 -19.10 9.46 -30.43
C HIS A 393 -19.03 10.34 -29.17
N GLY A 394 -17.90 11.02 -28.99
CA GLY A 394 -17.75 12.11 -28.03
C GLY A 394 -18.80 13.21 -28.24
N ALA A 395 -19.09 13.98 -27.18
CA ALA A 395 -20.02 15.11 -27.31
C ALA A 395 -19.27 16.38 -27.77
N CYS A 396 -19.76 16.99 -28.84
CA CYS A 396 -19.23 18.24 -29.37
C CYS A 396 -19.72 19.42 -28.53
N LEU A 397 -18.78 20.12 -27.88
CA LEU A 397 -19.09 21.26 -27.03
C LEU A 397 -19.28 22.54 -27.84
N ALA A 398 -19.92 23.54 -27.22
CA ALA A 398 -20.22 24.81 -27.89
C ALA A 398 -18.97 25.62 -28.28
N ASP A 399 -17.81 25.32 -27.70
CA ASP A 399 -16.52 25.89 -28.08
C ASP A 399 -15.84 25.14 -29.24
N GLY A 400 -16.50 24.13 -29.80
CA GLY A 400 -15.99 23.28 -30.87
C GLY A 400 -15.06 22.18 -30.39
N SER A 401 -14.89 21.95 -29.09
CA SER A 401 -14.05 20.86 -28.60
C SER A 401 -14.84 19.56 -28.35
N CYS A 402 -14.19 18.42 -28.55
CA CYS A 402 -14.78 17.13 -28.23
C CYS A 402 -14.61 16.78 -26.73
N SER A 403 -15.69 16.26 -26.14
CA SER A 403 -15.73 15.76 -24.76
C SER A 403 -16.15 14.29 -24.69
N LEU A 404 -16.10 13.70 -23.50
CA LEU A 404 -16.46 12.30 -23.28
C LEU A 404 -17.90 11.98 -23.77
N PRO A 405 -18.16 10.75 -24.26
CA PRO A 405 -19.36 10.42 -25.03
C PRO A 405 -20.65 10.40 -24.21
N MET A 406 -20.59 10.26 -22.88
CA MET A 406 -21.80 10.10 -22.07
C MET A 406 -21.79 10.90 -20.79
N TYR A 407 -22.89 11.59 -20.54
CA TYR A 407 -23.31 12.09 -19.24
C TYR A 407 -24.36 11.12 -18.68
N LYS A 408 -23.98 10.24 -17.75
CA LYS A 408 -24.94 9.36 -17.06
C LYS A 408 -25.29 9.95 -15.71
N ARG A 409 -26.57 9.87 -15.34
CA ARG A 409 -26.93 10.08 -13.93
C ARG A 409 -26.31 8.97 -13.11
N ASP A 410 -25.71 9.37 -12.00
CA ASP A 410 -25.17 8.40 -11.08
C ASP A 410 -26.29 7.67 -10.35
N PRO A 411 -26.38 6.33 -10.42
CA PRO A 411 -27.41 5.60 -9.69
C PRO A 411 -27.26 5.72 -8.17
N ARG A 412 -26.06 6.05 -7.66
CA ARG A 412 -25.80 6.26 -6.22
C ARG A 412 -26.05 7.70 -5.78
N ASP A 413 -26.14 8.62 -6.74
CA ASP A 413 -26.43 10.03 -6.50
C ASP A 413 -27.25 10.58 -7.68
N GLU A 414 -28.58 10.48 -7.58
CA GLU A 414 -29.51 10.86 -8.65
C GLU A 414 -29.39 12.32 -9.11
N GLY A 415 -28.75 13.17 -8.30
CA GLY A 415 -28.46 14.57 -8.63
C GLY A 415 -27.14 14.78 -9.37
N SER A 416 -26.27 13.76 -9.41
CA SER A 416 -24.98 13.81 -10.07
C SER A 416 -25.06 13.27 -11.49
N VAL A 417 -24.40 13.98 -12.41
CA VAL A 417 -24.23 13.56 -13.79
C VAL A 417 -22.74 13.35 -14.01
N VAL A 418 -22.34 12.10 -14.15
CA VAL A 418 -20.94 11.69 -14.33
C VAL A 418 -20.66 11.41 -15.81
N GLN A 419 -19.50 11.85 -16.26
CA GLN A 419 -19.01 11.49 -17.57
C GLN A 419 -18.47 10.06 -17.57
N SER A 420 -18.84 9.27 -18.58
CA SER A 420 -18.41 7.88 -18.76
C SER A 420 -18.16 7.58 -20.23
N CYS A 421 -17.32 6.58 -20.47
CA CYS A 421 -17.04 6.02 -21.79
C CYS A 421 -18.07 4.94 -22.21
N TRP A 422 -19.00 4.57 -21.32
CA TRP A 422 -19.88 3.39 -21.42
C TRP A 422 -21.32 3.68 -21.03
#